data_AF-A0A0Q0YBD2-F1
#
_entry.id   AF-A0A0Q0YBD2-F1
#
_cell.length_a   1.000
_cell.length_b   1.000
_cell.length_c   1.000
_cell.angle_alpha   90.00
_cell.angle_beta   90.00
_cell.angle_gamma   90.00
#
_symmetry.space_group_name_H-M   'P 1'
#
loop_
_entity.id
_entity.type
_entity.pdbx_description
1 polymer ?
#
loop_
_entity_poly.entity_id
_entity_poly.type
_entity_poly.pdbx_seq_one_letter_code
_entity_poly.pdbx_strand_id
1 'polypeptide(L)'
;MVFERLKNKEKLYTVIVSLLGMCIFATEVDIHSQSLKDWVLVYILTGSVVLLNLFPIILPPKANSFSMDSAVYLATLFLYGLNFTLQVLFIFSLIELYRNQRMSAWRHLFNFSMYCLMISGAYYSFLFFDGNIGKINVHHLLPYLISLLVYFSINVLLIFLFFYFIGQIFKGALELGVLKEACVGYSVTLLLSMVLAILLSEEKYFGFTSVDYPKLYIRLP
;
A
#
# COMPACT_ATOMS: atom_id res chain seq x y z
N MET A 1 35.99 -13.82 0.07
CA MET A 1 35.35 -14.20 -1.20
C MET A 1 33.86 -14.58 -1.06
N VAL A 2 33.44 -15.48 -0.15
CA VAL A 2 32.02 -15.87 0.01
C VAL A 2 31.14 -14.71 0.50
N PHE A 3 31.58 -13.97 1.51
CA PHE A 3 30.86 -12.81 2.07
C PHE A 3 30.60 -11.70 1.03
N GLU A 4 31.58 -11.47 0.16
CA GLU A 4 31.51 -10.46 -0.89
C GLU A 4 30.53 -10.85 -2.01
N ARG A 5 30.45 -12.15 -2.35
CA ARG A 5 29.44 -12.67 -3.28
C ARG A 5 28.02 -12.54 -2.73
N LEU A 6 27.82 -12.79 -1.43
CA LEU A 6 26.50 -12.62 -0.79
C LEU A 6 26.05 -11.15 -0.80
N LYS A 7 26.95 -10.23 -0.46
CA LYS A 7 26.69 -8.78 -0.51
C LYS A 7 26.34 -8.29 -1.92
N ASN A 8 26.97 -8.86 -2.95
CA ASN A 8 26.64 -8.53 -4.34
C ASN A 8 25.26 -9.05 -4.76
N LYS A 9 24.85 -10.25 -4.30
CA LYS A 9 23.52 -10.80 -4.55
C LYS A 9 22.41 -9.98 -3.89
N GLU A 10 22.60 -9.60 -2.63
CA GLU A 10 21.68 -8.72 -1.90
C GLU A 10 21.47 -7.40 -2.66
N LYS A 11 22.57 -6.75 -3.05
CA LYS A 11 22.54 -5.51 -3.84
C LYS A 11 21.83 -5.68 -5.18
N LEU A 12 22.16 -6.73 -5.93
CA LEU A 12 21.56 -6.99 -7.23
C LEU A 12 20.04 -7.17 -7.10
N TYR A 13 19.59 -7.98 -6.14
CA TYR A 13 18.16 -8.17 -5.86
C TYR A 13 17.48 -6.84 -5.49
N THR A 14 18.10 -6.09 -4.58
CA THR A 14 17.61 -4.77 -4.14
C THR A 14 17.43 -3.83 -5.33
N VAL A 15 18.40 -3.79 -6.24
CA VAL A 15 18.35 -2.97 -7.46
C VAL A 15 17.23 -3.42 -8.39
N ILE A 16 17.09 -4.73 -8.63
CA ILE A 16 16.04 -5.26 -9.53
C ILE A 16 14.65 -4.87 -9.02
N VAL A 17 14.36 -5.14 -7.74
CA VAL A 17 13.06 -4.79 -7.14
C VAL A 17 12.85 -3.29 -7.13
N SER A 18 13.91 -2.52 -6.84
CA SER A 18 13.82 -1.05 -6.87
C SER A 18 13.51 -0.51 -8.26
N LEU A 19 14.13 -1.05 -9.30
CA LEU A 19 13.85 -0.68 -10.68
C LEU A 19 12.41 -1.02 -11.07
N LEU A 20 11.93 -2.22 -10.74
CA LEU A 20 10.55 -2.63 -11.03
C LEU A 20 9.53 -1.72 -10.35
N GLY A 21 9.69 -1.44 -9.05
CA GLY A 21 8.78 -0.56 -8.32
C GLY A 21 8.82 0.88 -8.83
N MET A 22 10.01 1.41 -9.14
CA MET A 22 10.14 2.74 -9.76
C MET A 22 9.50 2.81 -11.15
N CYS A 23 9.63 1.76 -11.97
CA CYS A 23 8.97 1.71 -13.28
C CYS A 23 7.44 1.78 -13.12
N ILE A 24 6.86 0.98 -12.23
CA ILE A 24 5.42 1.01 -11.93
C ILE A 24 5.01 2.39 -11.44
N PHE A 25 5.76 2.97 -10.50
CA PHE A 25 5.45 4.30 -9.99
C PHE A 25 5.46 5.35 -11.11
N ALA A 26 6.48 5.32 -11.98
CA ALA A 26 6.60 6.27 -13.08
C ALA A 26 5.50 6.13 -14.15
N THR A 27 4.95 4.93 -14.35
CA THR A 27 3.88 4.70 -15.32
C THR A 27 2.49 5.02 -14.78
N GLU A 28 2.26 4.84 -13.47
CA GLU A 28 0.92 4.93 -12.86
C GLU A 28 0.64 6.27 -12.19
N VAL A 29 1.69 7.03 -11.83
CA VAL A 29 1.52 8.32 -11.15
C VAL A 29 1.42 9.45 -12.15
N ASP A 30 0.33 10.20 -12.03
CA ASP A 30 0.16 11.50 -12.66
C ASP A 30 -0.07 12.56 -11.59
N ILE A 31 0.95 13.39 -11.40
CA ILE A 31 1.01 14.46 -10.39
C ILE A 31 0.17 15.68 -10.83
N HIS A 32 -0.06 15.85 -12.13
CA HIS A 32 -0.64 17.07 -12.69
C HIS A 32 -2.17 17.05 -12.79
N SER A 33 -2.79 15.88 -12.75
CA SER A 33 -4.25 15.75 -12.86
C SER A 33 -5.03 15.99 -11.56
N GLN A 34 -4.35 16.09 -10.41
CA GLN A 34 -5.04 16.22 -9.12
C GLN A 34 -5.47 17.66 -8.78
N SER A 35 -6.66 17.78 -8.19
CA SER A 35 -7.15 19.06 -7.69
C SER A 35 -6.47 19.45 -6.37
N LEU A 36 -6.55 20.74 -6.00
CA LEU A 36 -5.97 21.22 -4.74
C LEU A 36 -6.60 20.54 -3.50
N LYS A 37 -7.87 20.13 -3.58
CA LYS A 37 -8.55 19.40 -2.50
C LYS A 37 -7.98 17.99 -2.33
N ASP A 38 -7.71 17.31 -3.46
CA ASP A 38 -7.13 15.97 -3.44
C ASP A 38 -5.75 16.01 -2.77
N TRP A 39 -4.94 17.02 -3.09
CA TRP A 39 -3.65 17.24 -2.42
C TRP A 39 -3.76 17.44 -0.91
N VAL A 40 -4.75 18.19 -0.43
CA VAL A 40 -4.99 18.34 1.02
C VAL A 40 -5.28 16.98 1.65
N LEU A 41 -6.11 16.16 0.99
CA LEU A 41 -6.43 14.82 1.47
C LEU A 41 -5.19 13.89 1.44
N VAL A 42 -4.37 13.96 0.38
CA VAL A 42 -3.09 13.25 0.30
C VAL A 42 -2.22 13.60 1.50
N TYR A 43 -2.07 14.88 1.84
CA TYR A 43 -1.26 15.29 3.00
C TYR A 43 -1.83 14.80 4.34
N ILE A 44 -3.15 14.85 4.54
CA ILE A 44 -3.81 14.35 5.76
C ILE A 44 -3.56 12.84 5.93
N LEU A 45 -3.74 12.08 4.85
CA LEU A 45 -3.55 10.63 4.86
C LEU A 45 -2.08 10.26 5.03
N THR A 46 -1.17 10.96 4.36
CA THR A 46 0.27 10.81 4.61
C THR A 46 0.59 11.10 6.09
N GLY A 47 0.03 12.16 6.68
CA GLY A 47 0.18 12.46 8.10
C GLY A 47 -0.30 11.33 9.00
N SER A 48 -1.43 10.70 8.65
CA SER A 48 -1.95 9.53 9.35
C SER A 48 -1.03 8.33 9.24
N VAL A 49 -0.47 8.06 8.05
CA VAL A 49 0.53 7.00 7.87
C VAL A 49 1.80 7.27 8.70
N VAL A 50 2.28 8.52 8.74
CA VAL A 50 3.43 8.92 9.57
C VAL A 50 3.13 8.66 11.06
N LEU A 51 1.95 9.07 11.54
CA LEU A 51 1.52 8.86 12.93
C LEU A 51 1.43 7.37 13.28
N LEU A 52 0.82 6.55 12.42
CA LEU A 52 0.72 5.11 12.63
C LEU A 52 2.10 4.43 12.67
N ASN A 53 3.08 4.95 11.93
CA ASN A 53 4.46 4.47 11.96
C ASN A 53 5.29 5.03 13.13
N LEU A 54 4.82 6.05 13.86
CA LEU A 54 5.46 6.51 15.10
C LEU A 54 5.15 5.60 16.29
N PHE A 55 3.99 4.93 16.27
CA PHE A 55 3.50 4.08 17.35
C PHE A 55 3.31 2.64 16.87
N PRO A 56 4.40 1.88 16.62
CA PRO A 56 4.30 0.49 16.20
C PRO A 56 3.64 -0.35 17.28
N ILE A 57 2.60 -1.10 16.91
CA ILE A 57 1.93 -2.01 17.83
C ILE A 57 2.74 -3.30 17.88
N ILE A 58 3.29 -3.58 19.06
CA ILE A 58 4.03 -4.81 19.35
C ILE A 58 3.02 -5.82 19.87
N LEU A 59 2.85 -6.94 19.16
CA LEU A 59 1.96 -8.01 19.58
C LEU A 59 2.71 -8.99 20.51
N PRO A 60 2.39 -9.08 21.81
CA PRO A 60 2.95 -10.14 22.66
C PRO A 60 2.48 -11.52 22.15
N PRO A 61 3.30 -12.60 22.21
CA PRO A 61 4.53 -12.81 23.00
C PRO A 61 5.86 -12.72 22.21
N LYS A 62 5.83 -12.60 20.87
CA LYS A 62 7.04 -12.51 20.03
C LYS A 62 7.15 -11.08 19.51
N ALA A 63 8.35 -10.50 19.47
CA ALA A 63 8.60 -9.11 19.06
C ALA A 63 8.27 -8.78 17.57
N ASN A 64 7.25 -9.40 16.98
CA ASN A 64 6.71 -9.05 15.68
C ASN A 64 5.93 -7.74 15.82
N SER A 65 6.44 -6.69 15.17
CA SER A 65 5.74 -5.42 15.00
C SER A 65 4.84 -5.51 13.76
N PHE A 66 3.57 -5.14 13.92
CA PHE A 66 2.63 -5.01 12.82
C PHE A 66 2.46 -3.53 12.48
N SER A 67 2.69 -3.14 11.21
CA SER A 67 2.45 -1.75 10.76
C SER A 67 1.03 -1.63 10.19
N MET A 68 0.29 -0.64 10.70
CA MET A 68 -1.10 -0.36 10.28
C MET A 68 -1.20 0.53 9.03
N ASP A 69 -0.08 0.94 8.46
CA ASP A 69 0.00 1.76 7.26
C ASP A 69 -0.65 1.12 6.04
N SER A 70 -0.53 -0.20 5.88
CA SER A 70 -1.14 -0.98 4.81
C SER A 70 -2.67 -0.83 4.78
N ALA A 71 -3.31 -0.58 5.92
CA ALA A 71 -4.75 -0.34 5.98
C ALA A 71 -5.13 1.00 5.33
N VAL A 72 -4.30 2.04 5.51
CA VAL A 72 -4.50 3.34 4.87
C VAL A 72 -4.28 3.24 3.37
N TYR A 73 -3.24 2.52 2.93
CA TYR A 73 -3.00 2.31 1.51
C TYR A 73 -4.15 1.56 0.83
N LEU A 74 -4.65 0.48 1.42
CA LEU A 74 -5.80 -0.25 0.87
C LEU A 74 -7.09 0.59 0.89
N ALA A 75 -7.37 1.33 1.98
CA ALA A 75 -8.55 2.19 2.06
C ALA A 75 -8.54 3.26 0.95
N THR A 76 -7.40 3.93 0.78
CA THR A 76 -7.23 4.95 -0.26
C THR A 76 -7.26 4.36 -1.66
N LEU A 77 -6.76 3.13 -1.83
CA LEU A 77 -6.81 2.42 -3.11
C LEU A 77 -8.25 2.15 -3.54
N PHE A 78 -9.09 1.69 -2.60
CA PHE A 78 -10.49 1.38 -2.88
C PHE A 78 -11.34 2.63 -3.12
N LEU A 79 -11.01 3.75 -2.48
CA LEU A 79 -11.79 4.99 -2.61
C LEU A 79 -11.31 5.90 -3.75
N TYR A 80 -10.01 6.04 -3.92
CA TYR A 80 -9.41 7.07 -4.77
C TYR A 80 -8.53 6.50 -5.89
N GLY A 81 -8.29 5.19 -5.89
CA GLY A 81 -7.56 4.49 -6.95
C GLY A 81 -6.03 4.56 -6.83
N LEU A 82 -5.35 3.94 -7.79
CA LEU A 82 -3.91 3.67 -7.74
C LEU A 82 -3.05 4.94 -7.68
N ASN A 83 -3.28 5.91 -8.58
CA ASN A 83 -2.49 7.15 -8.64
C ASN A 83 -2.52 7.88 -7.28
N PHE A 84 -3.69 8.07 -6.70
CA PHE A 84 -3.84 8.73 -5.39
C PHE A 84 -3.07 8.02 -4.29
N THR A 85 -3.20 6.70 -4.19
CA THR A 85 -2.50 5.90 -3.17
C THR A 85 -0.98 5.96 -3.33
N LEU A 86 -0.47 5.90 -4.57
CA LEU A 86 0.97 5.99 -4.84
C LEU A 86 1.53 7.38 -4.48
N GLN A 87 0.75 8.45 -4.62
CA GLN A 87 1.16 9.77 -4.16
C GLN A 87 1.26 9.85 -2.62
N VAL A 88 0.29 9.28 -1.90
CA VAL A 88 0.37 9.17 -0.42
C VAL A 88 1.63 8.42 0.00
N LEU A 89 1.92 7.29 -0.66
CA LEU A 89 3.13 6.49 -0.44
C LEU A 89 4.40 7.28 -0.74
N PHE A 90 4.43 8.03 -1.83
CA PHE A 90 5.60 8.80 -2.24
C PHE A 90 5.96 9.86 -1.21
N ILE A 91 5.00 10.68 -0.79
CA ILE A 91 5.24 11.72 0.22
C ILE A 91 5.64 11.08 1.56
N PHE A 92 4.96 10.00 1.97
CA PHE A 92 5.35 9.25 3.17
C PHE A 92 6.80 8.77 3.09
N SER A 93 7.20 8.20 1.95
CA SER A 93 8.55 7.67 1.75
C SER A 93 9.62 8.76 1.76
N LEU A 94 9.32 9.96 1.25
CA LEU A 94 10.20 11.11 1.39
C LEU A 94 10.35 11.51 2.86
N ILE A 95 9.26 11.57 3.62
CA ILE A 95 9.30 11.88 5.05
C ILE A 95 10.13 10.84 5.81
N GLU A 96 9.94 9.54 5.53
CA GLU A 96 10.73 8.46 6.15
C GLU A 96 12.22 8.54 5.83
N LEU A 97 12.57 8.91 4.60
CA LEU A 97 13.96 9.10 4.18
C LEU A 97 14.65 10.17 5.04
N TYR A 98 13.96 11.27 5.35
CA TYR A 98 14.49 12.33 6.22
C TYR A 98 14.45 11.97 7.70
N ARG A 99 13.40 11.29 8.16
CA ARG A 99 13.17 10.94 9.57
C ARG A 99 14.12 9.85 10.06
N ASN A 100 14.29 8.79 9.28
CA ASN A 100 15.06 7.61 9.66
C ASN A 100 16.42 7.57 8.95
N GLN A 101 17.29 8.53 9.29
CA GLN A 101 18.64 8.64 8.70
C GLN A 101 19.59 7.48 9.07
N ARG A 102 19.21 6.65 10.06
CA ARG A 102 19.98 5.44 10.42
C ARG A 102 19.87 4.35 9.35
N MET A 103 18.80 4.38 8.55
CA MET A 103 18.57 3.44 7.46
C MET A 103 19.13 4.01 6.16
N SER A 104 19.87 3.20 5.41
CA SER A 104 20.45 3.62 4.12
C SER A 104 19.35 3.96 3.11
N ALA A 105 19.55 5.00 2.30
CA ALA A 105 18.62 5.42 1.24
C ALA A 105 18.19 4.27 0.30
N TRP A 106 19.09 3.33 -0.02
CA TRP A 106 18.77 2.15 -0.84
C TRP A 106 17.71 1.24 -0.21
N ARG A 107 17.66 1.15 1.12
CA ARG A 107 16.63 0.37 1.81
C ARG A 107 15.29 1.10 1.84
N HIS A 108 15.31 2.43 1.97
CA HIS A 108 14.10 3.25 1.79
C HIS A 108 13.52 3.08 0.39
N LEU A 109 14.37 3.17 -0.64
CA LEU A 109 13.97 2.95 -2.03
C LEU A 109 13.42 1.54 -2.27
N PHE A 110 14.06 0.52 -1.70
CA PHE A 110 13.58 -0.86 -1.77
C PHE A 110 12.21 -1.03 -1.12
N ASN A 111 12.01 -0.47 0.07
CA ASN A 111 10.71 -0.51 0.76
C ASN A 111 9.63 0.19 -0.07
N PHE A 112 9.89 1.41 -0.52
CA PHE A 112 8.99 2.16 -1.41
C PHE A 112 8.59 1.33 -2.63
N SER A 113 9.57 0.66 -3.26
CA SER A 113 9.36 -0.16 -4.44
C SER A 113 8.53 -1.42 -4.16
N MET A 114 8.74 -2.06 -3.01
CA MET A 114 7.89 -3.17 -2.56
C MET A 114 6.44 -2.71 -2.39
N TYR A 115 6.21 -1.58 -1.73
CA TYR A 115 4.85 -1.03 -1.59
C TYR A 115 4.22 -0.71 -2.95
N CYS A 116 4.97 -0.13 -3.90
CA CYS A 116 4.47 0.11 -5.26
C CYS A 116 3.97 -1.18 -5.93
N LEU A 117 4.76 -2.26 -5.83
CA LEU A 117 4.39 -3.58 -6.37
C LEU A 117 3.15 -4.16 -5.67
N MET A 118 3.12 -4.10 -4.34
CA MET A 118 2.02 -4.63 -3.53
C MET A 118 0.70 -3.88 -3.80
N ILE A 119 0.74 -2.55 -3.79
CA ILE A 119 -0.43 -1.69 -4.03
C ILE A 119 -0.94 -1.86 -5.46
N SER A 120 -0.04 -1.93 -6.45
CA SER A 120 -0.46 -2.11 -7.86
C SER A 120 -1.06 -3.50 -8.10
N GLY A 121 -0.46 -4.55 -7.54
CA GLY A 121 -1.04 -5.89 -7.64
C GLY A 121 -2.41 -5.99 -6.96
N ALA A 122 -2.56 -5.36 -5.79
CA ALA A 122 -3.83 -5.23 -5.11
C ALA A 122 -4.87 -4.52 -6.00
N TYR A 123 -4.51 -3.38 -6.58
CA TYR A 123 -5.39 -2.58 -7.45
C TYR A 123 -5.89 -3.35 -8.66
N TYR A 124 -4.99 -3.97 -9.42
CA TYR A 124 -5.37 -4.69 -10.62
C TYR A 124 -6.20 -5.94 -10.30
N SER A 125 -5.93 -6.60 -9.17
CA SER A 125 -6.78 -7.69 -8.70
C SER A 125 -8.16 -7.20 -8.24
N PHE A 126 -8.24 -6.04 -7.58
CA PHE A 126 -9.52 -5.44 -7.19
C PHE A 126 -10.39 -5.17 -8.42
N LEU A 127 -9.82 -4.57 -9.47
CA LEU A 127 -10.54 -4.30 -10.72
C LEU A 127 -10.92 -5.58 -11.47
N PHE A 128 -10.02 -6.58 -11.49
CA PHE A 128 -10.27 -7.85 -12.19
C PHE A 128 -11.47 -8.62 -11.62
N PHE A 129 -11.74 -8.47 -10.31
CA PHE A 129 -12.88 -9.10 -9.63
C PHE A 129 -14.10 -8.16 -9.52
N ASP A 130 -14.26 -7.20 -10.44
CA ASP A 130 -15.39 -6.25 -10.49
C ASP A 130 -15.47 -5.30 -9.28
N GLY A 131 -14.33 -4.97 -8.68
CA GLY A 131 -14.22 -3.89 -7.69
C GLY A 131 -14.46 -2.51 -8.33
N ASN A 132 -15.27 -1.68 -7.67
CA ASN A 132 -15.55 -0.32 -8.12
C ASN A 132 -14.87 0.70 -7.21
N ILE A 133 -14.06 1.57 -7.80
CA ILE A 133 -13.38 2.66 -7.07
C ILE A 133 -14.43 3.67 -6.57
N GLY A 134 -14.26 4.16 -5.36
CA GLY A 134 -15.05 5.27 -4.79
C GLY A 134 -16.39 4.86 -4.18
N LYS A 135 -16.81 3.60 -4.31
CA LYS A 135 -18.03 3.09 -3.67
C LYS A 135 -17.71 1.80 -2.91
N ILE A 136 -17.73 1.86 -1.58
CA ILE A 136 -17.57 0.66 -0.76
C ILE A 136 -18.86 -0.15 -0.79
N ASN A 137 -18.79 -1.32 -1.42
CA ASN A 137 -19.91 -2.25 -1.45
C ASN A 137 -19.71 -3.35 -0.41
N VAL A 138 -20.30 -3.14 0.78
CA VAL A 138 -20.23 -4.11 1.89
C VAL A 138 -20.95 -5.43 1.61
N HIS A 139 -21.81 -5.49 0.58
CA HIS A 139 -22.49 -6.71 0.16
C HIS A 139 -21.66 -7.54 -0.82
N HIS A 140 -20.66 -6.95 -1.47
CA HIS A 140 -19.74 -7.61 -2.40
C HIS A 140 -18.30 -7.51 -1.89
N LEU A 141 -17.98 -8.29 -0.85
CA LEU A 141 -16.68 -8.23 -0.17
C LEU A 141 -15.54 -8.95 -0.91
N LEU A 142 -15.87 -9.77 -1.92
CA LEU A 142 -14.90 -10.60 -2.63
C LEU A 142 -13.74 -9.80 -3.26
N PRO A 143 -13.95 -8.66 -3.95
CA PRO A 143 -12.85 -7.92 -4.59
C PRO A 143 -11.87 -7.38 -3.56
N TYR A 144 -12.36 -6.96 -2.38
CA TYR A 144 -11.54 -6.44 -1.28
C TYR A 144 -10.71 -7.56 -0.64
N LEU A 145 -11.30 -8.74 -0.43
CA LEU A 145 -10.61 -9.92 0.09
C LEU A 145 -9.51 -10.39 -0.86
N ILE A 146 -9.79 -10.46 -2.16
CA ILE A 146 -8.79 -10.84 -3.16
C ILE A 146 -7.67 -9.80 -3.25
N SER A 147 -8.02 -8.52 -3.24
CA SER A 147 -7.03 -7.43 -3.21
C SER A 147 -6.07 -7.55 -2.05
N LEU A 148 -6.58 -7.84 -0.84
CA LEU A 148 -5.74 -8.10 0.34
C LEU A 148 -4.87 -9.35 0.14
N LEU A 149 -5.46 -10.44 -0.36
CA LEU A 149 -4.73 -11.69 -0.56
C LEU A 149 -3.57 -11.49 -1.53
N VAL A 150 -3.77 -10.75 -2.61
CA VAL A 150 -2.73 -10.43 -3.59
C VAL A 150 -1.68 -9.50 -2.98
N TYR A 151 -2.10 -8.47 -2.25
CA TYR A 151 -1.18 -7.56 -1.52
C TYR A 151 -0.25 -8.35 -0.58
N PHE A 152 -0.82 -9.24 0.24
CA PHE A 152 -0.07 -10.09 1.15
C PHE A 152 0.83 -11.09 0.41
N SER A 153 0.30 -11.73 -0.63
CA SER A 153 1.04 -12.73 -1.41
C SER A 153 2.26 -12.12 -2.09
N ILE A 154 2.14 -10.91 -2.64
CA ILE A 154 3.28 -10.18 -3.23
C ILE A 154 4.32 -9.87 -2.15
N ASN A 155 3.92 -9.41 -0.97
CA ASN A 155 4.86 -9.14 0.13
C ASN A 155 5.64 -10.41 0.51
N VAL A 156 4.93 -11.51 0.77
CA VAL A 156 5.55 -12.80 1.13
C VAL A 156 6.45 -13.29 0.01
N LEU A 157 6.01 -13.20 -1.24
CA LEU A 157 6.79 -13.62 -2.41
C LEU A 157 8.09 -12.81 -2.53
N LEU A 158 8.04 -11.49 -2.40
CA LEU A 158 9.24 -10.64 -2.48
C LEU A 158 10.22 -10.91 -1.34
N ILE A 159 9.72 -11.13 -0.11
CA ILE A 159 10.58 -11.51 1.02
C ILE A 159 11.19 -12.90 0.79
N PHE A 160 10.38 -13.87 0.33
CA PHE A 160 10.85 -15.22 0.02
C PHE A 160 11.93 -15.21 -1.07
N LEU A 161 11.69 -14.50 -2.17
CA LEU A 161 12.64 -14.36 -3.28
C LEU A 161 13.94 -13.69 -2.84
N PHE A 162 13.88 -12.73 -1.91
CA PHE A 162 15.08 -12.11 -1.31
C PHE A 162 15.98 -13.16 -0.63
N PHE A 163 15.42 -13.96 0.28
CA PHE A 163 16.18 -14.99 0.99
C PHE A 163 16.67 -16.10 0.05
N TYR A 164 15.84 -16.49 -0.92
CA TYR A 164 16.19 -17.44 -1.96
C TYR A 164 17.40 -16.97 -2.78
N PHE A 165 17.40 -15.71 -3.25
CA PHE A 165 18.49 -15.14 -4.05
C PHE A 165 19.82 -15.08 -3.30
N ILE A 166 19.77 -14.75 -2.01
CA ILE A 166 20.96 -14.66 -1.15
C ILE A 166 21.45 -16.07 -0.78
N GLY A 167 20.69 -17.13 -1.05
CA GLY A 167 21.06 -18.51 -0.74
C GLY A 167 20.99 -18.80 0.76
N GLN A 168 20.22 -18.01 1.51
CA GLN A 168 19.92 -18.28 2.90
C GLN A 168 18.64 -19.10 2.97
N ILE A 169 18.64 -20.13 3.81
CA ILE A 169 17.42 -20.90 4.06
C ILE A 169 16.44 -19.97 4.79
N PHE A 170 15.26 -19.80 4.21
CA PHE A 170 14.13 -19.11 4.83
C PHE A 170 13.59 -19.96 5.99
N LYS A 171 14.36 -20.05 7.07
CA LYS A 171 14.00 -20.82 8.28
C LYS A 171 12.96 -20.01 9.06
N GLY A 172 11.84 -20.64 9.40
CA GLY A 172 10.85 -20.08 10.33
C GLY A 172 9.68 -19.33 9.70
N ALA A 173 9.83 -18.70 8.53
CA ALA A 173 8.78 -17.83 8.01
C ALA A 173 7.67 -18.55 7.21
N LEU A 174 7.88 -19.82 6.83
CA LEU A 174 6.82 -20.74 6.40
C LEU A 174 6.34 -21.67 7.52
N GLU A 175 6.76 -21.44 8.77
CA GLU A 175 6.16 -22.16 9.88
C GLU A 175 4.69 -21.77 10.00
N LEU A 176 3.85 -22.79 10.21
CA LEU A 176 2.40 -22.65 10.28
C LEU A 176 1.96 -21.60 11.32
N GLY A 177 2.74 -21.44 12.40
CA GLY A 177 2.53 -20.40 13.40
C GLY A 177 2.75 -18.97 12.87
N VAL A 178 3.83 -18.73 12.13
CA VAL A 178 4.14 -17.40 11.55
C VAL A 178 3.15 -17.04 10.45
N LEU A 179 2.78 -18.01 9.61
CA LEU A 179 1.74 -17.82 8.60
C LEU A 179 0.37 -17.50 9.22
N LYS A 180 0.03 -18.16 10.34
CA LYS A 180 -1.20 -17.87 11.07
C LYS A 180 -1.19 -16.45 11.66
N GLU A 181 -0.09 -16.04 12.30
CA GLU A 181 0.09 -14.68 12.80
C GLU A 181 -0.04 -13.64 11.68
N ALA A 182 0.60 -13.88 10.53
CA ALA A 182 0.48 -13.02 9.36
C ALA A 182 -0.97 -12.95 8.86
N CYS A 183 -1.66 -14.08 8.68
CA CYS A 183 -3.04 -14.12 8.23
C CYS A 183 -3.98 -13.31 9.16
N VAL A 184 -3.79 -13.41 10.47
CA VAL A 184 -4.53 -12.60 11.45
C VAL A 184 -4.21 -11.11 11.27
N GLY A 185 -2.93 -10.73 11.16
CA GLY A 185 -2.52 -9.34 10.95
C GLY A 185 -3.11 -8.73 9.66
N TYR A 186 -3.07 -9.47 8.55
CA TYR A 186 -3.66 -9.01 7.29
C TYR A 186 -5.19 -8.95 7.35
N SER A 187 -5.85 -9.87 8.05
CA SER A 187 -7.30 -9.78 8.28
C SER A 187 -7.68 -8.53 9.08
N VAL A 188 -6.90 -8.18 10.10
CA VAL A 188 -7.05 -6.91 10.85
C VAL A 188 -6.77 -5.71 9.94
N THR A 189 -5.77 -5.80 9.06
CA THR A 189 -5.47 -4.76 8.05
C THR A 189 -6.68 -4.50 7.17
N LEU A 190 -7.31 -5.56 6.65
CA LEU A 190 -8.48 -5.43 5.81
C LEU A 190 -9.65 -4.82 6.56
N LEU A 191 -9.94 -5.31 7.76
CA LEU A 191 -11.01 -4.77 8.59
C LEU A 191 -10.80 -3.27 8.86
N LEU A 192 -9.58 -2.88 9.24
CA LEU A 192 -9.24 -1.48 9.47
C LEU A 192 -9.34 -0.66 8.19
N SER A 193 -8.91 -1.21 7.04
CA SER A 193 -9.02 -0.53 5.75
C SER A 193 -10.47 -0.29 5.34
N MET A 194 -11.37 -1.26 5.62
CA MET A 194 -12.80 -1.14 5.31
C MET A 194 -13.47 -0.15 6.25
N VAL A 195 -13.16 -0.20 7.56
CA VAL A 195 -13.66 0.79 8.52
C VAL A 195 -13.21 2.19 8.12
N LEU A 196 -11.92 2.37 7.81
CA LEU A 196 -11.40 3.66 7.36
C LEU A 196 -12.04 4.11 6.05
N ALA A 197 -12.23 3.20 5.09
CA ALA A 197 -12.86 3.53 3.82
C ALA A 197 -14.34 3.92 4.00
N ILE A 198 -15.08 3.22 4.86
CA ILE A 198 -16.46 3.58 5.21
C ILE A 198 -16.48 4.96 5.87
N LEU A 199 -15.65 5.19 6.90
CA LEU A 199 -15.57 6.50 7.56
C LEU A 199 -15.24 7.62 6.57
N LEU A 200 -14.26 7.43 5.69
CA LEU A 200 -13.91 8.42 4.67
C LEU A 200 -15.02 8.62 3.62
N SER A 201 -15.86 7.62 3.38
CA SER A 201 -17.00 7.73 2.45
C SER A 201 -18.24 8.38 3.06
N GLU A 202 -18.47 8.17 4.36
CA GLU A 202 -19.61 8.71 5.11
C GLU A 202 -19.33 10.13 5.63
N GLU A 203 -18.08 10.39 6.02
CA GLU A 203 -17.66 11.71 6.48
C GLU A 203 -17.63 12.67 5.29
N LYS A 204 -18.64 13.56 5.25
CA LYS A 204 -18.74 14.73 4.35
C LYS A 204 -17.56 15.73 4.45
N TYR A 205 -16.48 15.42 5.16
CA TYR A 205 -15.40 16.37 5.41
C TYR A 205 -14.53 16.71 4.18
N PHE A 206 -14.88 16.21 2.98
CA PHE A 206 -14.55 16.85 1.69
C PHE A 206 -15.72 16.83 0.68
N GLY A 207 -16.96 16.95 1.16
CA GLY A 207 -18.17 16.97 0.34
C GLY A 207 -18.24 18.17 -0.61
N PHE A 208 -17.73 18.02 -1.83
CA PHE A 208 -18.19 18.70 -3.06
C PHE A 208 -17.64 17.94 -4.28
N THR A 209 -17.99 16.66 -4.40
CA THR A 209 -17.98 15.95 -5.68
C THR A 209 -19.15 14.96 -5.73
N SER A 210 -20.37 15.48 -5.51
CA SER A 210 -21.39 15.15 -6.52
C SER A 210 -20.89 15.81 -7.80
N VAL A 211 -20.53 15.01 -8.79
CA VAL A 211 -20.52 15.49 -10.17
C VAL A 211 -21.99 15.76 -10.51
N ASP A 212 -22.46 16.93 -10.10
CA ASP A 212 -23.65 17.54 -10.70
C ASP A 212 -23.29 17.78 -12.16
N TYR A 213 -23.77 16.91 -13.04
CA TYR A 213 -23.96 17.28 -14.43
C TYR A 213 -25.23 18.13 -14.49
N PRO A 214 -25.19 19.47 -14.67
CA PRO A 214 -26.39 20.17 -15.07
C PRO A 214 -26.64 19.82 -16.54
N LYS A 215 -27.46 18.80 -16.81
CA LYS A 215 -28.20 18.77 -18.08
C LYS A 215 -29.28 19.84 -17.99
N LEU A 216 -28.87 21.07 -18.25
CA LEU A 216 -29.76 22.16 -18.66
C LEU A 216 -30.40 21.76 -20.00
N TYR A 217 -31.46 20.96 -19.96
CA TYR A 217 -32.41 20.93 -21.07
C TYR A 217 -33.26 22.19 -20.93
N ILE A 218 -32.82 23.23 -21.62
CA ILE A 218 -33.68 24.35 -22.01
C ILE A 218 -34.80 23.74 -22.87
N ARG A 219 -35.98 23.50 -22.28
CA ARG A 219 -37.23 23.47 -23.02
C ARG A 219 -37.66 24.92 -23.19
N LEU A 220 -37.48 25.45 -24.39
CA LEU A 220 -38.29 26.57 -24.86
C LEU A 220 -39.43 25.99 -25.71
N PRO A 221 -40.70 26.39 -25.47
CA PRO A 221 -41.74 26.27 -26.48
C PRO A 221 -41.49 27.21 -27.66
#